data_AF-A0A960GYD4-F1
#
_entry.id   AF-A0A960GYD4-F1
#
_cell.length_a   1.000
_cell.length_b   1.000
_cell.length_c   1.000
_cell.angle_alpha   90.00
_cell.angle_beta   90.00
_cell.angle_gamma   90.00
#
_symmetry.space_group_name_H-M   'P 1'
#
loop_
_entity.id
_entity.type
_entity.pdbx_description
1 polymer ?
#
loop_
_entity_poly.entity_id
_entity_poly.type
_entity_poly.pdbx_seq_one_letter_code
_entity_poly.pdbx_strand_id
1 'polypeptide(L)' 'MSDERPLPVVTVTYSPGSHLDRFLSSLTVATDRPVTVVIADNGSTDG' A
#
# COMPACT_ATOMS: atom_id res chain seq x y z
N MET A 1 -25.20 -8.39 -4.21
CA MET A 1 -24.09 -8.28 -5.18
C MET A 1 -23.03 -7.43 -4.52
N SER A 2 -22.12 -8.07 -3.80
CA SER A 2 -21.06 -7.40 -3.06
C SER A 2 -20.20 -6.62 -4.04
N ASP A 3 -19.75 -5.42 -3.67
CA ASP A 3 -18.85 -4.61 -4.49
C ASP A 3 -17.54 -5.40 -4.69
N GLU A 4 -17.45 -6.09 -5.83
CA GLU A 4 -16.38 -7.04 -6.19
C GLU A 4 -15.10 -6.32 -6.64
N ARG A 5 -15.12 -4.98 -6.62
CA ARG A 5 -13.96 -4.20 -7.03
C ARG A 5 -12.96 -4.10 -5.88
N PRO A 6 -11.66 -4.31 -6.17
CA PRO A 6 -10.60 -4.11 -5.19
C PRO A 6 -10.66 -2.72 -4.56
N LEU A 7 -10.35 -2.66 -3.26
CA LEU A 7 -10.16 -1.42 -2.53
C LEU A 7 -8.89 -0.71 -3.00
N PRO A 8 -8.98 0.49 -3.59
CA PRO A 8 -7.79 1.25 -3.93
C PRO A 8 -7.16 1.84 -2.65
N VAL A 9 -5.85 1.65 -2.50
CA VAL A 9 -5.04 2.27 -1.44
C VAL A 9 -3.90 3.02 -2.12
N VAL A 10 -3.80 4.32 -1.88
CA VAL A 10 -2.74 5.15 -2.45
C VAL A 10 -1.86 5.66 -1.33
N THR A 11 -0.55 5.49 -1.47
CA THR A 11 0.45 6.06 -0.56
C THR A 11 1.54 6.76 -1.35
N VAL A 12 2.11 7.81 -0.78
CA VAL A 12 3.27 8.53 -1.32
C VAL A 12 4.45 8.24 -0.41
N THR A 13 5.60 7.88 -0.98
CA THR A 13 6.79 7.53 -0.21
C THR A 13 7.98 8.41 -0.60
N TYR A 14 8.84 8.71 0.38
CA TYR A 14 10.17 9.27 0.16
C TYR A 14 11.12 8.59 1.14
N SER A 15 11.97 7.73 0.62
CA SER A 15 12.89 6.91 1.38
C SER A 15 12.33 6.25 2.63
N PRO A 16 11.31 5.38 2.47
CA PRO A 16 10.55 4.85 3.60
C PRO A 16 11.31 3.77 4.39
N GLY A 17 12.37 3.18 3.81
CA GLY A 17 13.05 2.02 4.38
C GLY A 17 12.07 0.92 4.82
N SER A 18 12.27 0.38 6.03
CA SER A 18 11.43 -0.69 6.60
C SER A 18 9.98 -0.31 6.88
N HIS A 19 9.63 0.98 6.83
CA HIS A 19 8.24 1.41 7.04
C HIS A 19 7.33 1.00 5.89
N LEU A 20 7.85 0.91 4.66
CA LEU A 20 7.06 0.46 3.50
C LEU A 20 6.64 -1.00 3.66
N ASP A 21 7.56 -1.87 4.09
CA ASP A 21 7.27 -3.27 4.36
C ASP A 21 6.21 -3.44 5.47
N ARG A 22 6.36 -2.69 6.56
CA ARG A 22 5.39 -2.69 7.65
C ARG A 22 4.02 -2.17 7.21
N PHE A 23 3.99 -1.15 6.37
CA PHE A 23 2.75 -0.64 5.78
C PHE A 23 2.06 -1.71 4.93
N LEU A 24 2.77 -2.34 4.01
CA LEU A 24 2.19 -3.39 3.15
C LEU A 24 1.69 -4.59 3.96
N SER A 25 2.46 -5.01 4.97
CA SER A 25 2.06 -6.09 5.90
C SER A 25 0.81 -5.75 6.71
N SER A 26 0.61 -4.46 7.04
CA SER A 26 -0.59 -4.05 7.79
C SER A 26 -1.88 -4.19 6.97
N LEU A 27 -1.80 -4.05 5.64
CA LEU A 27 -2.98 -4.14 4.76
C LEU A 27 -3.56 -5.55 4.72
N THR A 28 -2.72 -6.59 4.85
CA THR A 28 -3.17 -8.00 4.77
C THR A 28 -4.01 -8.43 5.96
N VAL A 29 -3.96 -7.70 7.07
CA VAL A 29 -4.74 -7.97 8.29
C VAL A 29 -5.84 -6.93 8.54
N ALA A 30 -5.91 -5.89 7.72
CA ALA A 30 -6.87 -4.80 7.89
C ALA A 30 -8.25 -5.11 7.28
N THR A 31 -8.30 -5.97 6.25
CA THR A 31 -9.54 -6.31 5.55
C THR A 31 -9.40 -7.59 4.73
N ASP A 32 -10.48 -8.35 4.60
CA ASP A 32 -10.56 -9.51 3.69
C ASP A 32 -10.88 -9.12 2.24
N ARG A 33 -11.15 -7.83 1.98
CA ARG A 33 -11.40 -7.35 0.62
C ARG A 33 -10.10 -7.34 -0.18
N PRO A 34 -10.12 -7.69 -1.48
CA PRO A 34 -8.99 -7.47 -2.35
C PRO A 34 -8.56 -6.01 -2.33
N VAL A 35 -7.26 -5.73 -2.27
CA VAL A 35 -6.71 -4.37 -2.29
C VAL A 35 -5.85 -4.17 -3.54
N THR A 36 -5.93 -2.98 -4.13
CA THR A 36 -5.01 -2.53 -5.19
C THR A 36 -4.21 -1.36 -4.64
N VAL A 37 -2.90 -1.55 -4.46
CA VAL A 37 -2.03 -0.53 -3.87
C VAL A 37 -1.30 0.24 -4.97
N VAL A 38 -1.37 1.56 -4.93
CA VAL A 38 -0.56 2.46 -5.74
C VAL A 38 0.44 3.15 -4.83
N ILE A 39 1.72 2.98 -5.11
CA ILE A 39 2.82 3.64 -4.40
C ILE A 39 3.38 4.71 -5.35
N ALA A 40 3.20 5.98 -4.97
CA ALA A 40 3.84 7.09 -5.66
C ALA A 40 5.17 7.40 -4.98
N ASP A 41 6.27 7.11 -5.65
CA ASP A 41 7.58 7.53 -5.19
C ASP A 41 7.79 9.04 -5.44
N ASN A 42 8.17 9.77 -4.40
CA ASN A 42 8.41 11.21 -4.45
C ASN A 42 9.90 11.56 -4.58
N GLY A 43 10.68 10.68 -5.21
CA GLY A 43 12.12 10.85 -5.42
C GLY A 43 12.98 10.23 -4.32
N SER A 44 12.60 9.04 -3.84
CA SER A 44 13.43 8.28 -2.89
C SER A 44 14.87 8.14 -3.42
N THR A 45 15.83 8.20 -2.51
CA THR A 45 17.26 8.06 -2.83
C THR A 45 17.90 6.84 -2.17
N ASP A 46 17.12 6.08 -1.41
CA ASP A 46 17.46 4.81 -0.80
C ASP A 46 16.96 3.64 -1.67
N GLY A 47 17.61 2.49 -1.49
CA GLY A 47 17.31 1.23 -2.17
C GLY A 47 17.59 0.07 -1.23
#